data_AF-A0A096KL97-F1
#
_entry.id   AF-A0A096KL97-F1
#
_cell.length_a   1.000
_cell.length_b   1.000
_cell.length_c   1.000
_cell.angle_alpha   90.00
_cell.angle_beta   90.00
_cell.angle_gamma   90.00
#
_symmetry.space_group_name_H-M   'P 1'
#
loop_
_entity.id
_entity.type
_entity.pdbx_description
1 polymer ?
#
loop_
_entity_poly.entity_id
_entity_poly.type
_entity_poly.pdbx_seq_one_letter_code
_entity_poly.pdbx_strand_id
1 'polypeptide(L)'
;MSYDIRLCDPVTHETLEVDSPHLMAGGTYALGGTTELWLNVTYNYARHYHCLGERGIREIYGKTGAESIPMLKAAALRLGDDVSDDYWEATEGNAKRALLQLLALARMRPDGVWDGD
;
A
#
# COMPACT_ATOMS: atom_id res chain seq x y z
N MET A 1 -6.12 12.17 8.53
CA MET A 1 -6.93 11.10 7.92
C MET A 1 -6.00 10.26 7.05
N SER A 2 -6.16 8.95 7.09
CA SER A 2 -5.30 7.99 6.40
C SER A 2 -6.14 6.83 5.86
N TYR A 3 -5.58 6.13 4.89
CA TYR A 3 -6.05 4.84 4.41
C TYR A 3 -5.43 3.78 5.32
N ASP A 4 -6.23 2.87 5.85
CA ASP A 4 -5.75 1.63 6.45
C ASP A 4 -5.97 0.52 5.45
N ILE A 5 -4.87 0.11 4.78
CA ILE A 5 -4.92 -0.84 3.66
C ILE A 5 -4.35 -2.16 4.15
N ARG A 6 -5.13 -3.24 4.03
CA ARG A 6 -4.79 -4.58 4.52
C ARG A 6 -4.87 -5.59 3.39
N LEU A 7 -3.98 -6.58 3.41
CA LEU A 7 -4.05 -7.72 2.51
C LEU A 7 -4.59 -8.91 3.31
N CYS A 8 -5.82 -9.32 3.00
CA CYS A 8 -6.58 -10.27 3.81
C CYS A 8 -6.69 -11.65 3.16
N ASP A 9 -6.92 -12.67 3.98
CA ASP A 9 -7.27 -14.00 3.49
C ASP A 9 -8.63 -13.95 2.78
N PRO A 10 -8.77 -14.51 1.56
CA PRO A 10 -10.01 -14.43 0.79
C PRO A 10 -11.20 -15.19 1.41
N VAL A 11 -10.95 -16.08 2.37
CA VAL A 11 -11.98 -16.90 3.05
C VAL A 11 -12.30 -16.35 4.42
N THR A 12 -11.28 -16.08 5.26
CA THR A 12 -11.52 -15.62 6.64
C THR A 12 -11.69 -14.10 6.73
N HIS A 13 -11.23 -13.36 5.72
CA HIS A 13 -11.15 -11.89 5.71
C HIS A 13 -10.23 -11.31 6.81
N GLU A 14 -9.44 -12.14 7.48
CA GLU A 14 -8.44 -11.69 8.44
C GLU A 14 -7.18 -11.21 7.71
N THR A 15 -6.48 -10.23 8.28
CA THR A 15 -5.21 -9.75 7.73
C THR A 15 -4.21 -10.90 7.66
N LEU A 16 -3.59 -11.09 6.49
CA LEU A 16 -2.58 -12.12 6.32
C LEU A 16 -1.31 -11.77 7.08
N GLU A 17 -0.62 -12.82 7.53
CA GLU A 17 0.69 -12.73 8.15
C GLU A 17 1.79 -13.38 7.30
N VAL A 18 3.04 -12.99 7.57
CA VAL A 18 4.26 -13.60 7.03
C VAL A 18 5.17 -14.10 8.17
N ASP A 19 6.01 -15.09 7.86
CA ASP A 19 6.87 -15.79 8.84
C ASP A 19 7.92 -14.90 9.51
N SER A 20 8.22 -13.72 8.94
CA SER A 20 9.22 -12.80 9.47
C SER A 20 8.73 -11.36 9.38
N PRO A 21 8.92 -10.54 10.42
CA PRO A 21 8.44 -9.17 10.42
C PRO A 21 9.00 -8.32 9.28
N HIS A 22 8.16 -7.48 8.69
CA HIS A 22 8.59 -6.42 7.79
C HIS A 22 8.69 -5.09 8.52
N LEU A 23 9.53 -4.19 8.00
CA LEU A 23 9.75 -2.84 8.54
C LEU A 23 9.08 -1.74 7.69
N MET A 24 8.12 -2.11 6.84
CA MET A 24 7.31 -1.16 6.08
C MET A 24 6.60 -0.19 7.01
N ALA A 25 6.64 1.09 6.64
CA ALA A 25 6.22 2.20 7.49
C ALA A 25 5.44 3.23 6.68
N GLY A 26 4.34 3.68 7.28
CA GLY A 26 3.48 4.75 6.78
C GLY A 26 3.15 5.75 7.89
N GLY A 27 1.91 6.23 7.95
CA GLY A 27 1.50 7.25 8.93
C GLY A 27 1.53 6.72 10.36
N THR A 28 1.17 5.44 10.51
CA THR A 28 1.39 4.63 11.71
C THR A 28 2.21 3.42 11.33
N TYR A 29 3.07 2.95 12.24
CA TYR A 29 3.90 1.76 12.03
C TYR A 29 4.18 1.06 13.37
N ALA A 30 4.50 -0.23 13.32
CA ALA A 30 4.87 -1.03 14.48
C ALA A 30 6.38 -0.88 14.79
N LEU A 31 6.72 -0.46 16.01
CA LEU A 31 8.11 -0.41 16.47
C LEU A 31 8.69 -1.84 16.55
N GLY A 32 9.74 -2.10 15.78
CA GLY A 32 10.31 -3.45 15.63
C GLY A 32 9.74 -4.27 14.47
N GLY A 33 8.81 -3.69 13.69
CA GLY A 33 8.17 -4.36 12.56
C GLY A 33 6.88 -5.10 12.94
N THR A 34 6.24 -5.69 11.93
CA THR A 34 5.03 -6.50 12.08
C THR A 34 5.04 -7.67 11.09
N THR A 35 4.39 -8.77 11.45
CA THR A 35 4.10 -9.88 10.53
C THR A 35 2.81 -9.67 9.74
N GLU A 36 1.92 -8.81 10.22
CA GLU A 36 0.64 -8.50 9.56
C GLU A 36 0.84 -7.64 8.31
N LEU A 37 0.21 -8.03 7.21
CA LEU A 37 0.32 -7.35 5.93
C LEU A 37 -0.66 -6.18 5.81
N TRP A 38 -0.29 -5.06 6.42
CA TRP A 38 -1.01 -3.79 6.29
C TRP A 38 -0.07 -2.60 6.09
N LEU A 39 -0.63 -1.50 5.57
CA LEU A 39 0.05 -0.21 5.49
C LEU A 39 -0.94 0.93 5.73
N ASN A 40 -0.56 1.86 6.62
CA ASN A 40 -1.33 3.08 6.83
C ASN A 40 -0.78 4.22 5.95
N VAL A 41 -1.56 4.73 5.01
CA VAL A 41 -1.11 5.73 4.03
C VAL A 41 -1.86 7.06 4.23
N THR A 42 -1.16 8.19 4.27
CA THR A 42 -1.83 9.50 4.44
C THR A 42 -2.75 9.84 3.27
N TYR A 43 -3.90 10.47 3.54
CA TYR A 43 -4.78 11.02 2.50
C TYR A 43 -4.13 12.14 1.68
N ASN A 44 -3.05 12.75 2.18
CA ASN A 44 -2.34 13.80 1.44
C ASN A 44 -1.83 13.30 0.08
N TYR A 45 -1.56 12.00 -0.04
CA TYR A 45 -1.09 11.37 -1.28
C TYR A 45 -2.21 11.09 -2.30
N ALA A 46 -3.49 11.27 -1.93
CA ALA A 46 -4.63 10.90 -2.77
C ALA A 46 -4.55 11.46 -4.20
N ARG A 47 -4.14 12.73 -4.34
CA ARG A 47 -4.00 13.41 -5.63
C ARG A 47 -3.06 12.70 -6.62
N HIS A 48 -2.08 11.97 -6.09
CA HIS A 48 -1.08 11.24 -6.88
C HIS A 48 -1.58 9.87 -7.32
N TYR A 49 -2.60 9.34 -6.65
CA TYR A 49 -3.11 7.98 -6.90
C TYR A 49 -4.18 7.91 -7.99
N HIS A 50 -4.64 9.03 -8.56
CA HIS A 50 -5.56 9.02 -9.70
C HIS A 50 -5.00 8.30 -10.94
N CYS A 51 -3.68 8.07 -10.99
CA CYS A 51 -3.07 7.25 -12.03
C CYS A 51 -3.46 5.76 -11.98
N LEU A 52 -4.06 5.28 -10.87
CA LEU A 52 -4.68 3.96 -10.75
C LEU A 52 -6.11 3.92 -11.31
N GLY A 53 -6.81 5.06 -11.32
CA GLY A 53 -8.21 5.22 -11.71
C GLY A 53 -8.91 6.29 -10.86
N GLU A 54 -10.21 6.49 -11.10
CA GLU A 54 -10.98 7.58 -10.47
C GLU A 54 -11.02 7.48 -8.94
N ARG A 55 -11.08 6.25 -8.39
CA ARG A 55 -11.10 6.02 -6.94
C ARG A 55 -9.71 6.03 -6.29
N GLY A 56 -8.67 6.32 -7.06
CA GLY A 56 -7.29 6.43 -6.57
C GLY A 56 -6.78 5.10 -6.01
N ILE A 57 -6.22 5.13 -4.79
CA ILE A 57 -5.67 3.92 -4.16
C ILE A 57 -6.72 2.84 -3.93
N ARG A 58 -7.99 3.22 -3.74
CA ARG A 58 -9.11 2.30 -3.54
C ARG A 58 -9.43 1.46 -4.78
N GLU A 59 -8.85 1.77 -5.93
CA GLU A 59 -9.00 0.92 -7.12
C GLU A 59 -8.43 -0.49 -6.94
N ILE A 60 -7.54 -0.70 -5.95
CA ILE A 60 -7.02 -2.03 -5.64
C ILE A 60 -7.92 -2.83 -4.70
N TYR A 61 -8.87 -2.20 -4.00
CA TYR A 61 -9.73 -2.88 -3.02
C TYR A 61 -10.59 -3.94 -3.72
N GLY A 62 -10.69 -5.11 -3.10
CA GLY A 62 -11.35 -6.30 -3.65
C GLY A 62 -10.54 -7.04 -4.72
N LYS A 63 -9.35 -6.55 -5.10
CA LYS A 63 -8.44 -7.27 -6.01
C LYS A 63 -7.48 -8.14 -5.22
N THR A 64 -7.07 -9.23 -5.84
CA THR A 64 -5.98 -10.04 -5.31
C THR A 64 -4.64 -9.31 -5.38
N GLY A 65 -3.68 -9.73 -4.54
CA GLY A 65 -2.29 -9.31 -4.63
C GLY A 65 -1.76 -9.48 -6.05
N ALA A 66 -2.00 -10.65 -6.66
CA ALA A 66 -1.60 -10.95 -8.04
C ALA A 66 -2.15 -9.95 -9.07
N GLU A 67 -3.43 -9.62 -9.02
CA GLU A 67 -4.07 -8.65 -9.93
C GLU A 67 -3.55 -7.22 -9.70
N SER A 68 -3.26 -6.87 -8.45
CA SER A 68 -2.81 -5.52 -8.08
C SER A 68 -1.34 -5.25 -8.42
N ILE A 69 -0.47 -6.27 -8.48
CA ILE A 69 0.96 -6.12 -8.79
C ILE A 69 1.21 -5.25 -10.03
N PRO A 70 0.62 -5.55 -11.22
CA PRO A 70 0.83 -4.73 -12.40
C PRO A 70 0.26 -3.31 -12.24
N MET A 71 -0.85 -3.14 -11.50
CA MET A 71 -1.46 -1.83 -11.26
C MET A 71 -0.56 -0.94 -10.40
N LEU A 72 -0.12 -1.45 -9.24
CA LEU A 72 0.76 -0.75 -8.30
C LEU A 72 2.11 -0.43 -8.93
N LYS A 73 2.68 -1.37 -9.69
CA LYS A 73 3.94 -1.14 -10.42
C LYS A 73 3.78 -0.03 -11.48
N ALA A 74 2.72 -0.07 -12.28
CA ALA A 74 2.48 0.94 -13.32
C ALA A 74 2.23 2.33 -12.72
N ALA A 75 1.46 2.41 -11.62
CA ALA A 75 1.22 3.65 -10.90
C ALA A 75 2.52 4.23 -10.32
N ALA A 76 3.34 3.42 -9.67
CA ALA A 76 4.61 3.87 -9.11
C ALA A 76 5.58 4.39 -10.19
N LEU A 77 5.58 3.79 -11.39
CA LEU A 77 6.40 4.25 -12.52
C LEU A 77 5.94 5.59 -13.12
N ARG A 78 4.70 6.02 -12.87
CA ARG A 78 4.17 7.31 -13.33
C ARG A 78 4.52 8.48 -12.40
N LEU A 79 4.96 8.17 -11.18
CA LEU A 79 5.33 9.15 -10.17
C LEU A 79 6.84 9.45 -10.20
N GLY A 80 7.19 10.70 -9.96
CA GLY A 80 8.54 11.18 -9.75
C GLY A 80 9.22 10.60 -8.51
N ASP A 81 10.50 10.96 -8.34
CA ASP A 81 11.37 10.49 -7.26
C ASP A 81 11.71 11.61 -6.26
N ASP A 82 10.96 12.71 -6.27
CA ASP A 82 11.07 13.81 -5.31
C ASP A 82 10.59 13.36 -3.93
N VAL A 83 11.53 13.10 -3.02
CA VAL A 83 11.24 12.64 -1.66
C VAL A 83 11.41 13.78 -0.69
N SER A 84 10.52 13.85 0.31
CA SER A 84 10.70 14.67 1.51
C SER A 84 10.92 13.79 2.74
N ASP A 85 11.68 14.31 3.72
CA ASP A 85 11.82 13.69 5.03
C ASP A 85 10.55 13.82 5.88
N ASP A 86 9.68 14.79 5.57
CA ASP A 86 8.34 14.87 6.15
C ASP A 86 7.41 13.88 5.44
N TYR A 87 7.04 12.81 6.15
CA TYR A 87 6.06 11.83 5.67
C TYR A 87 4.72 12.47 5.29
N TRP A 88 4.31 13.57 5.93
CA TRP A 88 3.02 14.17 5.60
C TRP A 88 3.07 15.01 4.32
N GLU A 89 4.26 15.34 3.83
CA GLU A 89 4.42 16.10 2.61
C GLU A 89 4.09 15.27 1.37
N ALA A 90 3.09 15.73 0.61
CA ALA A 90 2.58 15.03 -0.57
C ALA A 90 3.45 15.26 -1.81
N THR A 91 4.72 14.88 -1.76
CA THR A 91 5.58 14.77 -2.94
C THR A 91 5.22 13.52 -3.75
N GLU A 92 5.57 13.46 -5.04
CA GLU A 92 5.30 12.25 -5.83
C GLU A 92 6.17 11.08 -5.34
N GLY A 93 7.43 11.34 -4.98
CA GLY A 93 8.32 10.33 -4.42
C GLY A 93 7.84 9.72 -3.10
N ASN A 94 7.23 10.51 -2.20
CA ASN A 94 6.64 10.01 -0.97
C ASN A 94 5.43 9.09 -1.24
N ALA A 95 4.54 9.52 -2.15
CA ALA A 95 3.41 8.70 -2.58
C ALA A 95 3.87 7.41 -3.30
N LYS A 96 4.93 7.49 -4.10
CA LYS A 96 5.56 6.36 -4.79
C LYS A 96 6.13 5.33 -3.81
N ARG A 97 6.80 5.77 -2.74
CA ARG A 97 7.31 4.87 -1.68
C ARG A 97 6.19 4.03 -1.08
N ALA A 98 5.04 4.63 -0.80
CA ALA A 98 3.87 3.89 -0.29
C ALA A 98 3.34 2.87 -1.31
N LEU A 99 3.25 3.21 -2.60
CA LEU A 99 2.86 2.25 -3.65
C LEU A 99 3.85 1.08 -3.77
N LEU A 100 5.15 1.35 -3.64
CA LEU A 100 6.19 0.33 -3.68
C LEU A 100 6.13 -0.60 -2.47
N GLN A 101 5.77 -0.09 -1.29
CA GLN A 101 5.54 -0.92 -0.10
C GLN A 101 4.29 -1.80 -0.27
N LEU A 102 3.17 -1.26 -0.75
CA LEU A 102 1.98 -2.06 -1.08
C LEU A 102 2.29 -3.14 -2.14
N LEU A 103 3.10 -2.80 -3.15
CA LEU A 103 3.58 -3.76 -4.15
C LEU A 103 4.43 -4.87 -3.52
N ALA A 104 5.23 -4.56 -2.50
CA ALA A 104 6.01 -5.56 -1.78
C ALA A 104 5.08 -6.51 -1.00
N LEU A 105 4.07 -6.00 -0.29
CA LEU A 105 3.06 -6.83 0.39
C LEU A 105 2.33 -7.75 -0.60
N ALA A 106 1.86 -7.23 -1.73
CA ALA A 106 1.21 -8.04 -2.77
C ALA A 106 2.12 -9.13 -3.35
N ARG A 107 3.44 -8.91 -3.38
CA ARG A 107 4.40 -9.94 -3.82
C ARG A 107 4.66 -11.00 -2.75
N MET A 108 4.56 -10.64 -1.47
CA MET A 108 4.68 -11.59 -0.36
C MET A 108 3.50 -12.56 -0.34
N ARG A 109 2.28 -12.05 -0.54
CA ARG A 109 1.03 -12.84 -0.56
C ARG A 109 0.17 -12.51 -1.77
N PRO A 110 0.54 -12.98 -2.98
CA PRO A 110 -0.22 -12.71 -4.20
C PRO A 110 -1.65 -13.30 -4.17
N ASP A 111 -1.89 -14.25 -3.28
CA ASP A 111 -3.17 -14.91 -3.00
C ASP A 111 -4.13 -14.09 -2.13
N GLY A 112 -3.63 -13.10 -1.37
CA GLY A 112 -4.46 -12.26 -0.51
C GLY A 112 -5.31 -11.27 -1.31
N VAL A 113 -6.41 -10.79 -0.70
CA VAL A 113 -7.32 -9.80 -1.29
C VAL A 113 -7.20 -8.49 -0.52
N TRP A 114 -7.04 -7.39 -1.24
CA TRP A 114 -6.98 -6.07 -0.62
C TRP A 114 -8.32 -5.67 -0.03
N ASP A 115 -8.28 -5.20 1.21
CA ASP A 115 -9.38 -4.52 1.87
C ASP A 115 -8.85 -3.23 2.51
N GLY A 116 -9.74 -2.29 2.78
CA GLY A 116 -9.30 -1.08 3.47
C GLY A 116 -10.36 -0.03 3.73
N ASP A 117 -9.88 0.97 4.45
CA ASP A 117 -10.61 1.98 5.23
C ASP A 117 -11.18 1.42 6.55
#